data_AF-A0A5E4MRD4-F1
#
_entry.id   AF-A0A5E4MRD4-F1
#
_cell.length_a   1.000
_cell.length_b   1.000
_cell.length_c   1.000
_cell.angle_alpha   90.00
_cell.angle_beta   90.00
_cell.angle_gamma   90.00
#
_symmetry.space_group_name_H-M   'P 1'
#
loop_
_entity.id
_entity.type
_entity.pdbx_description
1 polymer ?
#
loop_
_entity_poly.entity_id
_entity_poly.type
_entity_poly.pdbx_seq_one_letter_code
_entity_poly.pdbx_strand_id
1 'polypeptide(L)'
;MFNYEGMDSLANEEDNFRVKYFLVLVNQTLASVKIIFEQITQYNEQFGFLYRIGQLKNMREEELFKHCEDLQITFTDVQSTDIDVADLCTVLPR
;
A
#
# COMPACT_ATOMS: atom_id res chain seq x y z
N MET A 1 0.75 54.28 29.60
CA MET A 1 -0.50 53.65 29.15
C MET A 1 -0.10 52.36 28.49
N PHE A 2 -0.43 51.23 29.10
CA PHE A 2 0.18 49.94 28.82
C PHE A 2 -0.32 49.34 27.51
N ASN A 3 0.60 48.80 26.72
CA ASN A 3 0.37 48.03 25.50
C ASN A 3 -0.47 46.79 25.84
N TYR A 4 -1.80 46.87 25.73
CA TYR A 4 -2.71 45.76 26.00
C TYR A 4 -3.38 45.21 24.74
N GLU A 5 -3.27 45.91 23.60
CA GLU A 5 -3.94 45.53 22.35
C GLU A 5 -3.18 44.48 21.51
N GLY A 6 -1.91 44.19 21.82
CA GLY A 6 -1.07 43.26 21.04
C GLY A 6 -0.91 41.84 21.60
N MET A 7 -1.26 41.60 22.86
CA MET A 7 -1.01 40.31 23.51
C MET A 7 -2.09 39.26 23.16
N ASP A 8 -3.33 39.70 22.98
CA ASP A 8 -4.45 38.84 22.62
C ASP A 8 -4.40 38.42 21.13
N SER A 9 -3.90 39.31 20.26
CA SER A 9 -3.70 39.00 18.84
C SER A 9 -2.53 38.03 18.60
N LEU A 10 -1.42 38.18 19.34
CA LEU A 10 -0.25 37.30 19.24
C LEU A 10 -0.55 35.87 19.72
N ALA A 11 -1.31 35.71 20.81
CA ALA A 11 -1.74 34.40 21.28
C ALA A 11 -2.62 33.69 20.23
N ASN A 12 -3.54 34.42 19.59
CA ASN A 12 -4.39 33.90 18.53
C ASN A 12 -3.59 33.54 17.25
N GLU A 13 -2.57 34.32 16.90
CA GLU A 13 -1.68 34.00 15.77
C GLU A 13 -0.82 32.77 16.03
N GLU A 14 -0.28 32.61 17.24
CA GLU A 14 0.50 31.42 17.62
C GLU A 14 -0.37 30.16 17.59
N ASP A 15 -1.59 30.22 18.15
CA ASP A 15 -2.53 29.11 18.13
C ASP A 15 -2.96 28.77 16.69
N ASN A 16 -3.19 29.77 15.84
CA ASN A 16 -3.50 29.57 14.44
C ASN A 16 -2.34 28.92 13.68
N PHE A 17 -1.10 29.37 13.92
CA PHE A 17 0.10 28.75 13.37
C PHE A 17 0.22 27.29 13.82
N ARG A 18 0.02 27.01 15.12
CA ARG A 18 0.07 25.66 15.68
C ARG A 18 -0.95 24.74 15.03
N VAL A 19 -2.21 25.18 14.90
CA VAL A 19 -3.26 24.42 14.22
C VAL A 19 -2.89 24.15 12.76
N LYS A 20 -2.47 25.17 12.02
CA LYS A 20 -2.04 25.01 10.62
C LYS A 20 -0.89 24.04 10.46
N TYR A 21 0.13 24.14 11.32
CA TYR A 21 1.29 23.25 11.31
C TYR A 21 0.87 21.79 11.49
N PHE A 22 0.04 21.49 12.50
CA PHE A 22 -0.43 20.12 12.72
C PHE A 22 -1.37 19.62 11.62
N LEU A 23 -2.23 20.49 11.06
CA LEU A 23 -3.08 20.13 9.94
C LEU A 23 -2.26 19.69 8.72
N VAL A 24 -1.15 20.37 8.43
CA VAL A 24 -0.24 19.95 7.34
C VAL A 24 0.32 18.55 7.60
N LEU A 25 0.79 18.28 8.81
CA LEU A 25 1.32 16.96 9.18
C LEU A 25 0.27 15.86 9.09
N VAL A 26 -0.95 16.12 9.58
CA VAL A 26 -2.06 15.18 9.53
C VAL A 26 -2.46 14.89 8.08
N ASN A 27 -2.58 15.93 7.25
CA ASN A 27 -2.92 15.78 5.83
C ASN A 27 -1.85 14.98 5.07
N GLN A 28 -0.58 15.27 5.32
CA GLN A 28 0.53 14.53 4.72
C GLN A 28 0.53 13.07 5.16
N THR A 29 0.34 12.81 6.46
CA THR A 29 0.27 11.46 7.00
C THR A 29 -0.91 10.70 6.40
N LEU A 30 -2.08 11.33 6.28
CA LEU A 30 -3.26 10.72 5.66
C LEU A 30 -3.00 10.37 4.19
N ALA A 31 -2.37 11.26 3.42
CA ALA A 31 -2.01 11.01 2.03
C ALA A 31 -1.03 9.82 1.92
N SER A 32 0.01 9.78 2.76
CA SER A 32 0.95 8.67 2.78
C SER A 32 0.29 7.34 3.17
N VAL A 33 -0.59 7.34 4.15
CA VAL A 33 -1.33 6.12 4.56
C VAL A 33 -2.22 5.61 3.42
N LYS A 34 -2.87 6.49 2.66
CA LYS A 34 -3.66 6.09 1.49
C LYS A 34 -2.79 5.41 0.42
N ILE A 35 -1.65 6.00 0.10
CA ILE A 35 -0.69 5.43 -0.86
C ILE A 35 -0.23 4.04 -0.39
N ILE A 36 0.15 3.91 0.88
CA ILE A 36 0.59 2.63 1.45
C ILE A 36 -0.55 1.61 1.41
N PHE A 37 -1.78 2.01 1.71
CA PHE A 37 -2.94 1.13 1.65
C PHE A 37 -3.19 0.60 0.23
N GLU A 38 -3.13 1.48 -0.77
CA GLU A 38 -3.27 1.11 -2.19
C GLU A 38 -2.16 0.15 -2.61
N GLN A 39 -0.90 0.44 -2.26
CA GLN A 39 0.24 -0.42 -2.54
C GLN A 39 0.12 -1.79 -1.89
N ILE A 40 -0.26 -1.86 -0.61
CA ILE A 40 -0.48 -3.14 0.09
C ILE A 40 -1.63 -3.93 -0.53
N THR A 41 -2.69 -3.25 -0.97
CA THR A 41 -3.84 -3.89 -1.61
C THR A 41 -3.43 -4.50 -2.94
N GLN A 42 -2.77 -3.74 -3.83
CA GLN A 42 -2.25 -4.22 -5.11
C GLN A 42 -1.26 -5.37 -4.92
N TYR A 43 -0.37 -5.26 -3.93
CA TYR A 43 0.55 -6.34 -3.58
C TYR A 43 -0.18 -7.60 -3.15
N ASN A 44 -1.19 -7.49 -2.30
CA ASN A 44 -1.99 -8.65 -1.88
C ASN A 44 -2.86 -9.21 -3.02
N GLU A 45 -3.28 -8.41 -4.00
CA GLU A 45 -3.98 -8.91 -5.19
C GLU A 45 -3.06 -9.79 -6.05
N GLN A 46 -1.80 -9.37 -6.24
CA GLN A 46 -0.82 -10.10 -7.05
C GLN A 46 -0.21 -11.32 -6.32
N PHE A 47 0.24 -11.14 -5.07
CA PHE A 47 1.00 -12.16 -4.32
C PHE A 47 0.18 -12.83 -3.21
N GLY A 48 -1.02 -12.36 -2.91
CA GLY A 48 -1.77 -12.79 -1.73
C GLY A 48 -2.08 -14.29 -1.72
N PHE A 49 -2.23 -14.92 -2.88
CA PHE A 49 -2.46 -16.36 -2.96
C PHE A 49 -1.27 -17.17 -2.40
N LEU A 50 -0.03 -16.69 -2.59
CA LEU A 50 1.20 -17.32 -2.08
C LEU A 50 1.22 -17.40 -0.54
N TYR A 51 0.64 -16.40 0.13
CA TYR A 51 0.60 -16.32 1.60
C TYR A 51 -0.54 -17.15 2.21
N ARG A 52 -1.52 -17.57 1.41
CA ARG A 52 -2.66 -18.38 1.88
C ARG A 52 -2.33 -19.87 1.77
N ILE A 53 -1.25 -20.32 2.43
CA ILE A 53 -0.72 -21.69 2.32
C ILE A 53 -1.78 -22.77 2.60
N GLY A 54 -2.65 -22.55 3.59
CA GLY A 54 -3.75 -23.48 3.88
C GLY A 54 -4.78 -23.59 2.74
N GLN A 55 -4.97 -22.50 1.97
CA GLN A 55 -5.83 -22.50 0.79
C GLN A 55 -5.09 -23.07 -0.43
N LEU A 56 -3.80 -22.78 -0.60
CA LEU A 56 -2.97 -23.33 -1.69
C LEU A 56 -3.05 -24.86 -1.76
N LYS A 57 -2.92 -25.55 -0.63
CA LYS A 57 -3.02 -27.01 -0.53
C LYS A 57 -4.38 -27.59 -0.94
N ASN A 58 -5.42 -26.78 -0.87
CA ASN A 58 -6.79 -27.20 -1.20
C ASN A 58 -7.28 -26.55 -2.50
N MET A 59 -6.43 -25.75 -3.15
CA MET A 59 -6.76 -25.01 -4.36
C MET A 59 -6.75 -25.98 -5.53
N ARG A 60 -7.73 -25.87 -6.41
CA ARG A 60 -7.77 -26.68 -7.64
C ARG A 60 -6.58 -26.29 -8.52
N GLU A 61 -5.99 -27.27 -9.19
CA GLU A 61 -4.80 -27.05 -10.03
C GLU A 61 -5.05 -26.00 -11.13
N GLU A 62 -6.25 -25.98 -11.72
CA GLU A 62 -6.67 -24.96 -12.68
C GLU A 62 -6.71 -23.54 -12.09
N GLU A 63 -7.08 -23.41 -10.82
CA GLU A 63 -7.17 -22.13 -10.12
C GLU A 63 -5.79 -21.63 -9.70
N LEU A 64 -4.93 -22.56 -9.23
CA LEU A 64 -3.52 -22.28 -8.96
C LEU A 64 -2.78 -21.84 -10.22
N PHE A 65 -3.02 -22.53 -11.34
CA PHE A 65 -2.40 -22.21 -12.62
C PHE A 65 -2.78 -20.82 -13.10
N LYS A 66 -4.07 -20.43 -12.98
CA LYS A 66 -4.51 -19.06 -13.30
C LYS A 66 -3.81 -18.01 -12.46
N HIS A 67 -3.69 -18.22 -11.15
CA HIS A 67 -2.96 -17.28 -10.29
C HIS A 67 -1.48 -17.16 -10.66
N CYS A 68 -0.84 -18.27 -11.04
CA CYS A 68 0.53 -18.24 -11.53
C CYS A 68 0.65 -17.51 -12.88
N GLU A 69 -0.33 -17.67 -13.78
CA GLU A 69 -0.37 -17.01 -15.08
C GLU A 69 -0.56 -15.49 -14.94
N ASP A 70 -1.50 -15.07 -14.08
CA ASP A 70 -1.70 -13.66 -13.74
C ASP A 70 -0.41 -13.03 -13.18
N LEU A 71 0.32 -13.78 -12.34
CA LEU A 71 1.61 -13.35 -11.81
C LEU A 71 2.65 -13.25 -12.94
N GLN A 72 2.76 -14.26 -13.80
CA GLN A 72 3.69 -14.22 -14.93
C GLN A 72 3.43 -13.03 -15.86
N ILE A 73 2.15 -12.73 -16.16
CA ILE A 73 1.76 -11.55 -16.95
C ILE A 73 2.22 -10.26 -16.26
N THR A 74 2.01 -10.16 -14.95
CA THR A 74 2.44 -8.99 -14.14
C THR A 74 3.96 -8.78 -14.21
N PHE A 75 4.73 -9.86 -14.31
CA PHE A 75 6.19 -9.87 -14.39
C PHE A 75 6.73 -9.98 -15.83
N THR A 76 5.86 -9.81 -16.83
CA THR A 76 6.27 -9.79 -18.23
C THR A 76 6.36 -8.34 -18.70
N ASP A 77 7.57 -7.91 -19.05
CA ASP A 77 7.77 -6.75 -19.90
C ASP A 77 7.76 -7.17 -21.38
N VAL A 78 7.72 -6.22 -22.30
CA VAL A 78 7.55 -6.43 -23.76
C VAL A 78 8.50 -7.49 -24.35
N GLN A 79 9.68 -7.68 -23.77
CA GLN A 79 10.73 -8.56 -24.30
C GLN A 79 11.13 -9.72 -23.38
N SER A 80 10.71 -9.70 -22.11
CA SER A 80 11.20 -10.67 -21.12
C SER A 80 10.23 -10.84 -19.97
N THR A 81 10.25 -12.04 -19.41
CA THR A 81 9.43 -12.42 -18.28
C THR A 81 10.32 -12.96 -17.17
N ASP A 82 10.15 -12.45 -15.95
CA ASP A 82 10.99 -12.84 -14.81
C ASP A 82 10.58 -14.17 -14.17
N ILE A 83 9.36 -14.65 -14.44
CA ILE A 83 8.76 -15.82 -13.79
C ILE A 83 8.20 -16.78 -14.83
N ASP A 84 8.49 -18.07 -14.70
CA ASP A 84 7.85 -19.12 -15.48
C ASP A 84 6.75 -19.83 -14.67
N VAL A 85 5.53 -19.90 -15.24
CA VAL A 85 4.37 -20.55 -14.61
C VAL A 85 4.61 -22.02 -14.30
N ALA A 86 5.26 -22.76 -15.21
CA ALA A 86 5.46 -24.19 -15.04
C ALA A 86 6.39 -24.44 -13.86
N ASP A 87 7.50 -23.71 -13.78
CA ASP A 87 8.44 -23.77 -12.67
C ASP A 87 7.76 -23.38 -11.35
N LEU A 88 7.01 -22.28 -11.33
CA LEU A 88 6.32 -21.81 -10.13
C LEU A 88 5.28 -22.84 -9.61
N CYS A 89 4.47 -23.41 -10.50
CA CYS A 89 3.49 -24.43 -10.14
C CYS A 89 4.11 -25.71 -9.56
N THR A 90 5.39 -25.99 -9.85
CA THR A 90 6.09 -27.18 -9.33
C THR A 90 6.56 -27.01 -7.89
N VAL A 91 6.89 -25.79 -7.47
CA VAL A 91 7.45 -25.51 -6.13
C VAL A 91 6.38 -25.18 -5.09
N LEU A 92 5.15 -24.87 -5.53
CA LEU A 92 4.06 -24.53 -4.63
C LEU A 92 3.47 -25.78 -3.94
N PRO A 93 3.10 -25.67 -2.66
CA PRO A 93 2.57 -26.79 -1.89
C PRO A 93 1.20 -27.22 -2.43
N ARG A 94 1.11 -28.49 -2.80
CA ARG A 94 -0.13 -29.19 -3.13
C ARG A 94 -0.70 -29.90 -1.91
#